data_AF-A0A399YHM5-F1
#
_entry.id   AF-A0A399YHM5-F1
#
_cell.length_a   1.000
_cell.length_b   1.000
_cell.length_c   1.000
_cell.angle_alpha   90.00
_cell.angle_beta   90.00
_cell.angle_gamma   90.00
#
_symmetry.space_group_name_H-M   'P 1'
#
loop_
_entity.id
_entity.type
_entity.pdbx_description
1 polymer ?
#
loop_
_entity_poly.entity_id
_entity_poly.type
_entity_poly.pdbx_seq_one_letter_code
_entity_poly.pdbx_strand_id
1 'polypeptide(L)' 'MKLTLFKTILRDQLYRPWLTLLLILSIALGVAVVVAVDLANASATRAFQLSTQVIVGKATHQIVGDANGFDDAVYR' A
#
# COMPACT_ATOMS: atom_id res chain seq x y z
N MET A 1 5.85 -43.42 11.78
CA MET A 1 7.13 -43.07 11.12
C MET A 1 7.25 -41.59 10.72
N LYS A 2 6.16 -40.90 10.32
CA LYS A 2 6.23 -39.46 9.96
C LYS A 2 6.46 -38.51 11.17
N LEU A 3 5.86 -38.81 12.33
CA LEU A 3 5.98 -37.96 13.52
C LEU A 3 7.36 -37.97 14.17
N THR A 4 8.09 -39.09 14.08
CA THR A 4 9.44 -39.21 14.69
C THR A 4 10.48 -38.38 13.93
N LEU A 5 10.38 -38.29 12.60
CA LEU A 5 11.26 -37.42 11.80
C LEU A 5 11.01 -35.94 12.11
N PHE A 6 9.74 -35.53 12.18
CA PHE A 6 9.37 -34.15 12.49
C PHE A 6 9.88 -33.71 13.87
N LYS A 7 9.75 -34.59 14.88
CA LYS A 7 10.22 -34.31 16.24
C LYS A 7 11.75 -34.22 16.32
N THR A 8 12.48 -34.99 15.52
CA THR A 8 13.95 -34.94 15.49
C THR A 8 14.46 -33.66 14.83
N ILE A 9 13.85 -33.24 13.71
CA ILE A 9 14.16 -31.97 13.04
C ILE A 9 13.90 -30.79 13.98
N LEU A 10 12.73 -30.79 14.64
CA LEU A 10 12.37 -29.70 15.56
C LEU A 10 13.32 -29.63 16.75
N ARG A 11 13.77 -30.79 17.26
CA ARG A 11 14.71 -30.85 18.38
C ARG A 11 16.12 -30.39 17.99
N ASP A 12 16.60 -30.76 16.80
CA ASP A 12 17.92 -30.37 16.32
C ASP A 12 18.02 -28.86 16.03
N GLN A 13 16.94 -28.30 15.48
CA GLN A 13 16.83 -26.86 15.21
C GLN A 13 16.89 -26.00 16.50
N LEU A 14 16.50 -26.56 17.64
CA LEU A 14 16.59 -25.91 18.96
C LEU A 14 18.03 -25.86 19.52
N TYR A 15 18.98 -26.66 19.02
CA TYR A 15 20.37 -26.64 19.49
C TYR A 15 21.20 -25.46 18.94
N ARG A 16 20.76 -24.82 17.85
CA ARG A 16 21.36 -23.59 17.29
C ARG A 16 20.32 -22.46 17.16
N PRO A 17 19.78 -21.96 18.29
CA PRO A 17 18.64 -21.04 18.28
C PRO A 17 18.94 -19.71 17.58
N TRP A 18 20.19 -19.25 17.64
CA TRP A 18 20.61 -17.98 17.05
C TRP A 18 20.47 -17.95 15.53
N LEU A 19 20.90 -19.02 14.84
CA LEU A 19 20.82 -19.10 13.39
C LEU A 19 19.36 -19.14 12.92
N THR A 20 18.51 -19.90 13.60
CA THR A 20 17.07 -19.98 13.32
C THR A 20 16.40 -18.62 13.50
N LEU A 21 16.74 -17.91 14.57
CA LEU A 21 16.20 -16.57 14.84
C LEU A 21 16.61 -15.59 13.73
N LEU A 22 17.89 -15.58 13.34
CA LEU A 22 18.38 -14.73 12.26
C LEU A 22 17.68 -15.03 10.92
N LEU A 23 17.48 -16.31 10.58
CA LEU A 23 16.77 -16.71 9.37
C LEU A 23 15.32 -16.21 9.36
N ILE A 24 14.60 -16.40 10.47
CA ILE A 24 13.22 -15.92 10.62
C ILE A 24 13.19 -14.38 10.51
N LEU A 25 14.13 -13.71 11.17
CA LEU A 25 14.21 -12.25 11.17
C LEU A 25 14.40 -11.72 9.75
N SER A 26 15.29 -12.30 8.95
CA SER A 26 15.52 -11.90 7.57
C SER A 26 14.26 -12.01 6.71
N ILE A 27 13.54 -13.14 6.81
CA ILE A 27 12.30 -13.35 6.06
C ILE A 27 11.23 -12.35 6.54
N ALA A 28 11.09 -12.19 7.84
CA ALA A 28 10.12 -11.27 8.44
C ALA A 28 10.37 -9.82 8.02
N LEU A 29 11.62 -9.37 8.04
CA LEU A 29 12.02 -8.05 7.58
C LEU A 29 11.70 -7.83 6.10
N GLY A 30 12.02 -8.81 5.24
CA GLY A 30 11.72 -8.72 3.81
C GLY A 30 10.23 -8.60 3.52
N VAL A 31 9.42 -9.47 4.14
CA VAL A 31 7.96 -9.45 3.97
C VAL A 31 7.36 -8.18 4.56
N ALA A 32 7.84 -7.73 5.72
CA ALA A 32 7.33 -6.52 6.38
C ALA A 32 7.50 -5.27 5.50
N VAL A 33 8.63 -5.13 4.82
CA VAL A 33 8.86 -3.97 3.94
C VAL A 33 7.91 -4.00 2.75
N VAL A 34 7.73 -5.15 2.09
CA VAL A 34 6.81 -5.26 0.94
C VAL A 34 5.38 -4.92 1.36
N VAL A 35 4.91 -5.48 2.48
CA VAL A 35 3.58 -5.18 3.03
C VAL A 35 3.44 -3.70 3.40
N ALA A 36 4.48 -3.09 3.97
CA ALA A 36 4.45 -1.67 4.30
C ALA A 36 4.35 -0.77 3.05
N VAL A 37 5.06 -1.11 1.98
CA VAL A 37 4.99 -0.40 0.70
C VAL A 37 3.61 -0.53 0.07
N ASP A 38 3.04 -1.75 0.06
CA ASP A 38 1.69 -1.98 -0.48
C ASP A 38 0.65 -1.17 0.30
N LEU A 39 0.75 -1.16 1.63
CA LEU A 39 -0.15 -0.40 2.48
C LEU A 39 0.01 1.12 2.28
N ALA A 40 1.23 1.61 2.14
CA ALA A 40 1.49 3.02 1.86
C ALA A 40 0.95 3.45 0.49
N ASN A 41 1.14 2.62 -0.55
CA ASN A 41 0.63 2.88 -1.90
C ASN A 41 -0.91 2.90 -1.92
N ALA A 42 -1.55 1.94 -1.26
CA ALA A 42 -3.00 1.89 -1.14
C ALA A 42 -3.54 3.12 -0.36
N SER A 43 -2.87 3.49 0.73
CA SER A 43 -3.22 4.66 1.54
C SER A 43 -3.09 5.97 0.75
N ALA A 44 -1.97 6.17 0.05
CA ALA A 44 -1.73 7.37 -0.76
C ALA A 44 -2.78 7.50 -1.87
N THR A 45 -3.06 6.41 -2.59
CA THR A 45 -4.10 6.38 -3.63
C THR A 45 -5.47 6.80 -3.06
N ARG A 46 -5.83 6.26 -1.90
CA ARG A 46 -7.09 6.59 -1.23
C ARG A 46 -7.13 8.05 -0.76
N ALA A 47 -6.02 8.55 -0.20
CA ALA A 47 -5.91 9.94 0.24
C ALA A 47 -6.07 10.90 -0.95
N PHE A 48 -5.43 10.63 -2.08
CA PHE A 48 -5.60 11.44 -3.29
C PHE A 48 -7.03 11.41 -3.81
N GLN A 49 -7.66 10.23 -3.89
CA GLN A 49 -9.07 10.11 -4.30
C GLN A 49 -9.99 10.95 -3.41
N LEU A 50 -9.79 10.91 -2.09
CA LEU A 50 -10.54 11.71 -1.13
C LEU A 50 -10.26 13.22 -1.32
N SER A 51 -9.00 13.63 -1.49
CA SER A 51 -8.65 15.03 -1.74
C SER A 51 -9.25 15.56 -3.04
N THR A 52 -9.26 14.77 -4.12
CA THR A 52 -9.92 15.12 -5.37
C THR A 52 -11.43 15.30 -5.18
N GLN A 53 -12.09 14.41 -4.43
CA GLN A 53 -13.52 14.55 -4.12
C GLN A 53 -13.84 15.81 -3.31
N VAL A 54 -12.94 16.24 -2.42
CA VAL A 54 -13.12 17.44 -1.60
C VAL A 54 -12.88 18.72 -2.40
N ILE A 55 -11.81 18.78 -3.21
CA ILE A 55 -11.43 19.99 -3.96
C ILE A 55 -12.35 20.23 -5.16
N VAL A 56 -12.68 19.18 -5.91
CA VAL A 56 -13.63 19.29 -7.03
C VAL A 56 -15.05 19.53 -6.52
N GLY A 57 -15.31 19.24 -5.23
CA GLY A 57 -16.65 18.97 -4.73
C GLY A 57 -17.28 17.86 -5.56
N LYS A 58 -18.54 17.53 -5.30
CA LYS A 58 -19.33 16.88 -6.36
C LYS A 58 -19.57 17.95 -7.43
N ALA A 59 -18.65 18.14 -8.38
CA ALA A 59 -18.90 18.94 -9.57
C ALA A 59 -19.98 18.23 -10.40
N THR A 60 -21.24 18.41 -10.02
CA THR A 60 -22.38 17.83 -10.71
C THR A 60 -22.63 18.50 -12.05
N HIS A 61 -22.00 19.65 -12.29
CA HIS A 61 -22.13 20.44 -13.49
C HIS A 61 -20.75 20.83 -14.01
N GLN A 62 -20.40 20.29 -15.18
CA GLN A 62 -19.28 20.75 -15.97
C GLN A 62 -19.80 21.85 -16.89
N ILE A 63 -19.31 23.08 -16.72
CA ILE A 63 -19.57 24.16 -17.68
C ILE A 63 -18.51 24.03 -18.77
N VAL A 64 -18.90 23.54 -19.93
CA VAL A 64 -18.06 23.54 -21.14
C VAL A 64 -18.34 24.85 -21.86
N GLY A 65 -17.31 25.69 -22.03
CA GLY A 65 -17.42 26.93 -22.80
C GLY A 65 -17.63 26.64 -24.29
N ASP A 66 -18.41 27.48 -24.97
CA ASP A 66 -18.60 27.40 -26.42
C ASP A 66 -17.27 27.66 -27.16
N ALA A 67 -17.11 27.08 -28.36
CA ALA A 67 -15.87 27.15 -29.14
C ALA A 67 -15.45 28.59 -29.52
N ASN A 68 -16.36 29.55 -29.41
CA ASN A 68 -16.14 30.95 -29.74
C ASN A 68 -15.55 31.79 -28.59
N GLY A 69 -15.35 31.22 -27.39
CA GLY A 69 -14.86 31.95 -26.22
C GLY A 69 -15.88 32.97 -25.68
N PHE A 70 -15.64 33.48 -24.47
CA PHE A 70 -16.52 34.47 -23.84
C PHE A 70 -16.04 35.89 -24.17
N ASP A 71 -16.98 36.82 -24.38
CA ASP A 71 -16.69 38.23 -24.66
C ASP A 71 -16.17 38.93 -23.39
N ASP A 72 -14.91 39.36 -23.42
CA ASP A 72 -14.19 40.02 -22.33
C ASP A 72 -14.78 41.40 -21.97
N ALA A 73 -15.63 41.98 -22.83
CA ALA A 73 -16.25 43.28 -22.59
C ALA A 73 -17.21 43.30 -21.38
N VAL A 74 -17.66 42.14 -20.91
CA VAL A 74 -18.63 42.00 -19.80
C VAL A 74 -17.96 42.04 -18.42
N TYR A 75 -16.63 41.88 -18.33
CA TYR A 75 -15.88 41.82 -17.06
C TYR A 75 -15.32 43.16 -16.56
N ARG A 76 -15.78 44.30 -17.10
CA ARG A 76 -15.26 45.63 -16.74
C ARG A 76 -16.02 46.32 -15.61
#